data_AF-A0A1E1L5P3-F1
#
_entry.id   AF-A0A1E1L5P3-F1
#
_cell.length_a   1.000
_cell.length_b   1.000
_cell.length_c   1.000
_cell.angle_alpha   90.00
_cell.angle_beta   90.00
_cell.angle_gamma   90.00
#
_symmetry.space_group_name_H-M   'P 1'
#
loop_
_entity.id
_entity.type
_entity.pdbx_description
1 polymer ?
#
loop_
_entity_poly.entity_id
_entity_poly.type
_entity_poly.pdbx_seq_one_letter_code
_entity_poly.pdbx_strand_id
1 'polypeptide(L)'
;MTSILPPFPRFVMTVFEPLSLLGNIYLLLAMVGIAVLYTTTEAAVVRNYVIALGLADISHVGITCYVMPHEQLINVAGWNAMTWGNIGATVFLFSVRMGYLLGLFGPDRQPILPLKKLHKN
;
A
#
# COMPACT_ATOMS: atom_id res chain seq x y z
N MET A 1 -17.99 -15.17 25.98
CA MET A 1 -18.61 -14.23 26.93
C MET A 1 -18.55 -12.83 26.32
N THR A 2 -19.50 -12.53 25.43
CA THR A 2 -19.61 -11.27 24.68
C THR A 2 -20.26 -10.22 25.56
N SER A 3 -19.50 -9.19 25.93
CA SER A 3 -20.00 -8.11 26.77
C SER A 3 -21.16 -7.38 26.10
N ILE A 4 -22.26 -7.30 26.84
CA ILE A 4 -23.41 -6.43 26.61
C ILE A 4 -22.91 -5.01 26.89
N LEU A 5 -22.42 -4.32 25.86
CA LEU A 5 -22.18 -2.87 25.90
C LEU A 5 -23.33 -2.16 25.17
N PRO A 6 -23.79 -0.98 25.64
CA PRO A 6 -24.85 -0.25 24.98
C PRO A 6 -24.49 0.11 23.53
N PRO A 7 -25.48 0.40 22.65
CA PRO A 7 -25.25 0.59 21.21
C PRO A 7 -24.25 1.70 20.87
N PHE A 8 -24.24 2.76 21.67
CA PHE A 8 -23.39 3.94 21.47
C PHE A 8 -21.89 3.62 21.60
N PRO A 9 -21.38 3.03 22.70
CA PRO A 9 -19.97 2.66 22.79
C PRO A 9 -19.59 1.47 21.89
N ARG A 10 -20.55 0.61 21.47
CA ARG A 10 -20.29 -0.45 20.49
C ARG A 10 -19.92 0.12 19.13
N PHE A 11 -20.65 1.12 18.62
CA PHE A 11 -20.32 1.74 17.34
C PHE A 11 -18.92 2.37 17.36
N VAL A 12 -18.58 3.05 18.45
CA VAL A 12 -17.25 3.65 18.62
C VAL A 12 -16.14 2.59 18.61
N MET A 13 -16.25 1.51 19.39
CA MET A 13 -15.22 0.46 19.42
C MET A 13 -15.14 -0.40 18.15
N THR A 14 -16.27 -0.65 17.48
CA THR A 14 -16.32 -1.61 16.36
C THR A 14 -16.12 -0.94 15.00
N VAL A 15 -16.37 0.36 14.89
CA VAL A 15 -16.27 1.10 13.64
C VAL A 15 -15.28 2.25 13.75
N PHE A 16 -15.45 3.13 14.74
CA PHE A 16 -14.69 4.39 14.80
C PHE A 16 -13.21 4.18 15.14
N GLU A 17 -12.94 3.42 16.20
CA GLU A 17 -11.58 3.06 16.64
C GLU A 17 -10.78 2.35 15.54
N PRO A 18 -11.26 1.24 14.96
CA PRO A 18 -10.48 0.57 13.92
C PRO A 18 -10.29 1.41 12.66
N LEU A 19 -11.27 2.23 12.29
CA LEU A 19 -11.17 3.09 11.11
C LEU A 19 -10.18 4.24 11.34
N SER A 20 -10.10 4.79 12.56
CA SER A 20 -9.13 5.82 12.91
C SER A 20 -7.69 5.27 12.90
N LEU A 21 -7.50 4.06 13.44
CA LEU A 21 -6.22 3.37 13.40
C LEU A 21 -5.78 3.10 11.95
N LEU A 22 -6.70 2.66 11.10
CA LEU A 22 -6.45 2.45 9.69
C LEU A 22 -6.09 3.75 8.96
N GLY A 23 -6.85 4.82 9.23
CA GLY A 23 -6.58 6.16 8.69
C GLY A 23 -5.19 6.67 9.06
N ASN A 24 -4.75 6.45 10.30
CA ASN A 24 -3.41 6.83 10.76
C ASN A 24 -2.29 6.11 9.99
N ILE A 25 -2.43 4.80 9.76
CA ILE A 25 -1.43 4.02 9.02
C ILE A 25 -1.36 4.49 7.56
N TYR A 26 -2.50 4.75 6.92
CA TYR A 26 -2.52 5.28 5.55
C TYR A 26 -1.99 6.71 5.45
N LEU A 27 -2.25 7.55 6.44
CA LEU A 27 -1.68 8.90 6.50
C LEU A 27 -0.15 8.81 6.65
N LEU A 28 0.35 7.94 7.52
CA LEU A 28 1.78 7.71 7.67
C LEU A 28 2.39 7.21 6.36
N LEU A 29 1.74 6.27 5.68
CA LEU A 29 2.14 5.78 4.36
C LEU A 29 2.23 6.92 3.34
N ALA A 30 1.26 7.84 3.32
CA ALA A 30 1.26 9.00 2.46
C ALA A 30 2.40 9.98 2.80
N MET A 31 2.64 10.24 4.10
CA MET A 31 3.75 11.10 4.54
C MET A 31 5.10 10.52 4.17
N VAL A 32 5.29 9.21 4.32
CA VAL A 32 6.54 8.53 3.89
C VAL A 32 6.68 8.62 2.37
N GLY A 33 5.59 8.41 1.61
CA GLY A 33 5.61 8.55 0.16
C GLY A 33 6.02 9.96 -0.29
N ILE A 34 5.44 11.00 0.31
CA ILE A 34 5.80 12.40 0.06
C ILE A 34 7.24 12.65 0.47
N ALA A 35 7.68 12.19 1.63
CA ALA A 35 9.04 12.39 2.10
C ALA A 35 10.07 11.75 1.17
N VAL A 36 9.83 10.52 0.71
CA VAL A 36 10.73 9.83 -0.24
C VAL A 36 10.74 10.57 -1.58
N LEU A 37 9.58 10.89 -2.15
CA LEU A 37 9.49 11.60 -3.43
C LEU A 37 10.07 13.02 -3.37
N TYR A 38 10.00 13.68 -2.20
CA TYR A 38 10.55 15.03 -2.01
C TYR A 38 12.06 15.02 -1.71
N THR A 39 12.58 13.94 -1.11
CA THR A 39 14.00 13.86 -0.73
C THR A 39 14.87 13.19 -1.78
N THR A 40 14.31 12.36 -2.68
CA THR A 40 15.07 11.69 -3.74
C THR A 40 14.53 11.99 -5.14
N THR A 41 15.44 12.37 -6.03
CA THR A 41 15.19 12.47 -7.48
C THR A 41 15.73 11.25 -8.23
N GLU A 42 16.33 10.28 -7.52
CA GLU A 42 16.91 9.08 -8.10
C GLU A 42 15.81 8.05 -8.35
N ALA A 43 15.54 7.82 -9.62
CA ALA A 43 14.61 6.80 -10.11
C ALA A 43 14.82 5.44 -9.44
N ALA A 44 16.08 5.02 -9.25
CA ALA A 44 16.39 3.73 -8.63
C ALA A 44 15.89 3.64 -7.17
N VAL A 45 15.96 4.74 -6.42
CA VAL A 45 15.52 4.79 -5.02
C VAL A 45 14.00 4.74 -4.95
N VAL A 46 13.31 5.51 -5.78
CA VAL A 46 11.84 5.49 -5.88
C VAL A 46 11.36 4.10 -6.31
N ARG A 47 12.00 3.49 -7.31
CA ARG A 47 11.67 2.14 -7.78
C ARG A 47 11.84 1.09 -6.68
N ASN A 48 12.96 1.12 -5.95
CA ASN A 48 13.19 0.17 -4.86
C ASN A 48 12.21 0.36 -3.70
N TYR A 49 11.87 1.62 -3.39
CA TYR A 49 10.85 1.95 -2.41
C TYR A 49 9.46 1.42 -2.82
N VAL A 50 9.07 1.59 -4.09
CA VAL A 50 7.79 1.08 -4.62
C VAL A 50 7.76 -0.46 -4.63
N ILE A 51 8.88 -1.13 -4.91
CA ILE A 51 8.97 -2.60 -4.82
C ILE A 51 8.78 -3.07 -3.37
N ALA A 52 9.45 -2.43 -2.40
CA ALA A 52 9.29 -2.77 -0.98
C ALA A 52 7.85 -2.58 -0.50
N LEU A 53 7.21 -1.49 -0.93
CA LEU A 53 5.79 -1.22 -0.70
C LEU A 53 4.87 -2.27 -1.34
N GLY A 54 5.14 -2.65 -2.59
CA GLY A 54 4.38 -3.68 -3.29
C GLY A 54 4.50 -5.05 -2.61
N LEU A 55 5.68 -5.40 -2.07
CA LEU A 55 5.85 -6.62 -1.28
C LEU A 55 5.04 -6.58 0.02
N ALA A 56 4.95 -5.42 0.67
CA ALA A 56 4.09 -5.22 1.83
C ALA A 56 2.61 -5.43 1.48
N ASP A 57 2.16 -4.93 0.32
CA ASP A 57 0.78 -5.15 -0.15
C ASP A 57 0.52 -6.62 -0.47
N ILE A 58 1.45 -7.32 -1.14
CA ILE A 58 1.33 -8.76 -1.46
C ILE A 58 1.25 -9.59 -0.17
N SER A 59 2.07 -9.26 0.83
CA SER A 59 2.00 -9.87 2.17
C SER A 59 0.59 -9.73 2.72
N HIS A 60 0.00 -8.53 2.61
CA HIS A 60 -1.32 -8.25 3.17
C HIS A 60 -2.44 -8.98 2.43
N VAL A 61 -2.46 -8.89 1.10
CA VAL A 61 -3.47 -9.53 0.24
C VAL A 61 -3.33 -11.05 0.27
N GLY A 62 -2.12 -11.59 0.24
CA GLY A 62 -1.85 -13.03 0.30
C GLY A 62 -2.27 -13.65 1.63
N ILE A 63 -1.96 -12.98 2.75
CA ILE A 63 -2.39 -13.44 4.08
C ILE A 63 -3.91 -13.34 4.21
N THR A 64 -4.55 -12.26 3.74
CA THR A 64 -6.02 -12.16 3.81
C THR A 64 -6.73 -13.18 2.93
N CYS A 65 -6.21 -13.46 1.73
CA CYS A 65 -6.73 -14.54 0.88
C CYS A 65 -6.56 -15.93 1.50
N TYR A 66 -5.51 -16.14 2.31
CA TYR A 66 -5.28 -17.41 3.01
C TYR A 66 -6.14 -17.57 4.28
N VAL A 67 -6.38 -16.46 5.00
CA VAL A 67 -7.11 -16.47 6.28
C VAL A 67 -8.64 -16.36 6.09
N MET A 68 -9.10 -15.69 5.03
CA MET A 68 -10.52 -15.47 4.79
C MET A 68 -11.10 -16.57 3.88
N PRO A 69 -12.26 -17.16 4.22
CA PRO A 69 -12.87 -18.20 3.40
C PRO A 69 -13.24 -17.65 2.01
N HIS A 70 -12.97 -18.44 0.96
CA HIS A 70 -13.13 -18.04 -0.43
C HIS A 70 -14.51 -17.41 -0.73
N GLU A 71 -15.57 -17.89 -0.09
CA GLU A 71 -16.94 -17.42 -0.28
C GLU A 71 -17.16 -15.96 0.16
N GLN A 72 -16.43 -15.50 1.19
CA GLN A 72 -16.44 -14.10 1.62
C GLN A 72 -15.53 -13.20 0.78
N LEU A 73 -14.50 -13.76 0.13
CA LEU A 73 -13.61 -13.02 -0.79
C LEU A 73 -14.33 -12.62 -2.08
N ILE A 74 -15.19 -13.49 -2.62
CA ILE A 74 -15.96 -13.22 -3.85
C ILE A 74 -17.17 -12.32 -3.62
N ASN A 75 -17.70 -12.25 -2.39
CA ASN A 75 -18.84 -11.40 -2.06
C ASN A 75 -18.41 -9.97 -1.69
N VAL A 76 -17.76 -9.29 -2.63
CA VAL A 76 -17.20 -7.93 -2.48
C VAL A 76 -18.27 -6.89 -2.07
N ALA A 77 -19.52 -7.13 -2.45
CA ALA A 77 -20.67 -6.28 -2.10
C ALA A 77 -21.08 -6.37 -0.61
N GLY A 78 -20.70 -7.46 0.09
CA GLY A 78 -20.99 -7.67 1.51
C GLY A 78 -19.85 -7.24 2.45
N TRP A 79 -18.77 -6.68 1.92
CA TRP A 79 -17.61 -6.31 2.73
C TRP A 79 -17.93 -5.16 3.68
N ASN A 80 -17.53 -5.31 4.95
CA ASN A 80 -17.63 -4.25 5.93
C ASN A 80 -16.60 -3.13 5.65
N ALA A 81 -16.82 -1.92 6.16
CA ALA A 81 -15.96 -0.75 5.90
C ALA A 81 -14.47 -1.00 6.22
N MET A 82 -14.19 -1.77 7.27
CA MET A 82 -12.83 -2.19 7.63
C MET A 82 -12.22 -3.14 6.58
N THR A 83 -12.98 -4.10 6.05
CA THR A 83 -12.52 -5.03 5.01
C THR A 83 -12.24 -4.30 3.71
N TRP A 84 -13.12 -3.36 3.34
CA TRP A 84 -12.90 -2.45 2.21
C TRP A 84 -11.64 -1.61 2.40
N GLY A 85 -11.44 -1.06 3.60
CA GLY A 85 -10.27 -0.27 3.93
C GLY A 85 -8.96 -1.07 3.97
N ASN A 86 -8.99 -2.35 4.38
CA ASN A 86 -7.78 -3.17 4.46
C ASN A 86 -7.45 -3.87 3.13
N ILE A 87 -8.45 -4.47 2.47
CA ILE A 87 -8.23 -5.28 1.27
C ILE A 87 -8.43 -4.44 0.01
N GLY A 88 -9.54 -3.69 -0.07
CA GLY A 88 -9.84 -2.87 -1.23
C GLY A 88 -8.77 -1.80 -1.48
N ALA A 89 -8.39 -1.06 -0.43
CA ALA A 89 -7.39 -0.01 -0.56
C ALA A 89 -5.97 -0.55 -0.85
N THR A 90 -5.56 -1.69 -0.27
CA THR A 90 -4.25 -2.29 -0.56
C THR A 90 -4.16 -2.83 -1.99
N VAL A 91 -5.21 -3.48 -2.49
CA VAL A 91 -5.29 -3.93 -3.90
C VAL A 91 -5.25 -2.73 -4.86
N PHE A 92 -5.95 -1.64 -4.52
CA PHE A 92 -5.93 -0.41 -5.31
C PHE A 92 -4.52 0.22 -5.34
N LEU A 93 -3.89 0.38 -4.18
CA LEU A 93 -2.52 0.91 -4.07
C LEU A 93 -1.52 0.02 -4.80
N PHE A 94 -1.64 -1.30 -4.67
CA PHE A 94 -0.82 -2.26 -5.39
C PHE A 94 -0.96 -2.10 -6.92
N SER A 95 -2.19 -1.92 -7.42
CA SER A 95 -2.45 -1.72 -8.84
C SER A 95 -1.77 -0.45 -9.38
N VAL A 96 -1.88 0.66 -8.64
CA VAL A 96 -1.19 1.92 -8.98
C VAL A 96 0.33 1.76 -8.98
N ARG A 97 0.88 1.02 -8.00
CA ARG A 97 2.32 0.72 -7.88
C ARG A 97 2.84 -0.20 -8.98
N MET A 98 2.07 -1.22 -9.37
CA MET A 98 2.40 -2.07 -10.52
C MET A 98 2.36 -1.27 -11.82
N GLY A 99 1.40 -0.34 -11.99
CA GLY A 99 1.39 0.61 -13.09
C GLY A 99 2.65 1.48 -13.16
N TYR A 100 3.15 1.94 -12.00
CA TYR A 100 4.42 2.66 -11.92
C TYR A 100 5.62 1.78 -12.30
N LEU A 101 5.72 0.54 -11.79
CA LEU A 101 6.82 -0.38 -12.10
C LEU A 101 6.83 -0.87 -13.54
N LEU A 102 5.66 -0.98 -14.18
CA LEU A 102 5.51 -1.31 -15.60
C LEU A 102 5.93 -0.15 -16.53
N GLY A 103 6.32 1.00 -15.97
CA GLY A 103 6.80 2.14 -16.75
C GLY A 103 5.68 2.92 -17.45
N LEU A 104 4.44 2.78 -16.99
CA LEU A 104 3.27 3.49 -17.54
C LEU A 104 3.36 5.01 -17.29
N PHE A 105 4.23 5.44 -16.37
CA PHE A 105 4.56 6.84 -16.09
C PHE A 105 5.82 7.36 -16.81
N GLY A 106 6.34 6.62 -17.77
CA GLY A 106 7.46 7.03 -18.63
C GLY A 106 8.82 6.50 -18.16
N PRO A 107 9.82 6.40 -19.06
CA PRO A 107 11.12 5.85 -18.74
C PRO A 107 11.85 6.73 -17.73
N ASP A 108 12.37 6.09 -16.68
CA ASP A 108 13.33 6.71 -15.76
C ASP A 108 14.49 7.31 -16.56
N ARG A 109 14.75 8.62 -16.40
CA ARG A 109 15.95 9.25 -16.96
C ARG A 109 17.15 8.51 -16.38
N GLN A 110 17.81 7.73 -17.24
CA GLN A 110 19.04 7.06 -16.86
C GLN A 110 20.04 8.10 -16.35
N PRO A 111 20.65 7.91 -15.16
CA PRO A 111 21.77 8.74 -14.77
C PRO A 111 22.82 8.56 -15.84
N ILE A 112 23.20 9.68 -16.46
CA ILE A 112 24.22 9.71 -17.51
C ILE A 112 25.50 9.19 -16.84
N LEU A 113 25.84 7.93 -17.06
CA LEU A 113 27.10 7.36 -16.60
C LEU A 113 28.20 8.26 -17.17
N PRO A 114 28.99 8.97 -16.35
CA PRO A 114 30.14 9.68 -16.88
C PRO A 114 31.05 8.60 -17.45
N LEU A 115 31.30 8.67 -18.76
CA LEU A 115 32.25 7.87 -19.55
C LEU A 115 33.63 7.90 -18.87
N LYS A 116 33.81 7.12 -17.81
CA LYS A 116 35.08 7.03 -17.09
C LYS A 116 35.94 6.02 -17.86
N LYS A 117 36.88 6.59 -18.63
CA LYS A 117 38.07 5.94 -19.22
C LYS A 117 37.81 5.02 -20.41
N LEU A 118 37.69 5.60 -21.60
CA LEU A 118 37.87 4.85 -22.85
C LEU A 118 39.08 5.26 -23.70
N HIS A 119 39.88 6.24 -23.27
CA HIS A 119 41.12 6.60 -23.97
C HIS A 119 42.26 6.88 -22.98
N LYS A 120 42.87 5.83 -22.46
CA LYS A 120 44.28 5.85 -22.03
C LYS A 120 44.89 4.50 -22.42
N ASN A 121 45.38 4.44 -23.66
CA ASN A 121 46.50 3.62 -24.12
C ASN A 121 46.96 4.22 -25.45
#